data_AF-A0A0C2GUW7-F1
#
_entry.id   AF-A0A0C2GUW7-F1
#
_cell.length_a   1.000
_cell.length_b   1.000
_cell.length_c   1.000
_cell.angle_alpha   90.00
_cell.angle_beta   90.00
_cell.angle_gamma   90.00
#
_symmetry.space_group_name_H-M   'P 1'
#
loop_
_entity.id
_entity.type
_entity.pdbx_description
1 polymer ?
#
loop_
_entity_poly.entity_id
_entity_poly.type
_entity_poly.pdbx_seq_one_letter_code
_entity_poly.pdbx_strand_id
1 'polypeptide(L)'
;MRPSSASQHNTQPRQMTDYPVYHEIASNEGPKMQKINDSITSLLTQVQKRDTRAAEKVVQLSSELAEIYYGVLPRDIFFTFSMNLEQHLWKQAFYKPIEVFKSVVNSPKESSKTFRGLMLVLLNKGIAFYERLIGLYEKELNVDMEKAMLVPSILHEDDFWSVSSFSNSAEQSATKQRVAVKSCSRHLISLGDLKRYKTLVEGSEDYQHARITYMRSALLWPASGHCYNQLAVVAYFSTIYCCHYADYQAYNGR
;
A
#
# COMPACT_ATOMS: atom_id res chain seq x y z
N MET A 1 44.07 -8.91 -39.00
CA MET A 1 42.64 -8.95 -38.62
C MET A 1 42.53 -8.45 -37.19
N ARG A 2 41.98 -7.25 -36.97
CA ARG A 2 41.66 -6.72 -35.63
C ARG A 2 40.23 -7.15 -35.27
N PRO A 3 39.95 -7.59 -34.03
CA PRO A 3 38.59 -7.84 -33.60
C PRO A 3 37.86 -6.50 -33.37
N SER A 4 36.66 -6.39 -33.93
CA SER A 4 35.74 -5.27 -33.73
C SER A 4 35.26 -5.23 -32.28
N SER A 5 35.38 -4.07 -31.65
CA SER A 5 34.85 -3.75 -30.33
C SER A 5 33.33 -3.81 -30.33
N ALA A 6 32.76 -4.77 -29.61
CA ALA A 6 31.35 -4.78 -29.26
C ALA A 6 31.04 -3.58 -28.37
N SER A 7 30.15 -2.71 -28.83
CA SER A 7 29.62 -1.56 -28.10
C SER A 7 28.91 -2.04 -26.83
N GLN A 8 29.50 -1.74 -25.67
CA GLN A 8 28.84 -1.87 -24.37
C GLN A 8 27.63 -0.93 -24.36
N HIS A 9 26.42 -1.49 -24.39
CA HIS A 9 25.21 -0.74 -24.08
C HIS A 9 25.29 -0.30 -22.61
N ASN A 10 25.61 0.98 -22.42
CA ASN A 10 25.61 1.63 -21.11
C ASN A 10 24.15 1.79 -20.65
N THR A 11 23.61 0.81 -19.95
CA THR A 11 22.30 0.87 -19.28
C THR A 11 22.41 1.73 -18.02
N GLN A 12 22.53 3.05 -18.22
CA GLN A 12 22.31 3.99 -17.12
C GLN A 12 20.84 3.87 -16.66
N PRO A 13 20.57 3.86 -15.34
CA PRO A 13 19.20 3.86 -14.84
C PRO A 13 18.47 5.11 -15.33
N ARG A 14 17.27 4.94 -15.90
CA ARG A 14 16.43 6.07 -16.35
C ARG A 14 16.22 7.06 -15.22
N GLN A 15 16.44 8.34 -15.50
CA GLN A 15 16.22 9.43 -14.56
C GLN A 15 14.73 9.76 -14.48
N MET A 16 14.29 10.36 -13.36
CA MET A 16 12.88 10.70 -13.12
C MET A 16 12.29 11.62 -14.22
N THR A 17 13.11 12.51 -14.76
CA THR A 17 12.74 13.45 -15.84
C THR A 17 12.55 12.77 -17.19
N ASP A 18 12.98 11.52 -17.35
CA ASP A 18 12.92 10.81 -18.63
C ASP A 18 11.50 10.30 -18.95
N TYR A 19 10.57 10.41 -18.00
CA TYR A 19 9.17 10.01 -18.19
C TYR A 19 8.35 11.22 -18.66
N PRO A 20 7.74 11.20 -19.85
CA PRO A 20 6.93 12.32 -20.34
C PRO A 20 5.80 12.73 -19.39
N VAL A 21 5.19 11.74 -18.73
CA VAL A 21 4.10 11.98 -17.75
C VAL A 21 4.60 12.69 -16.48
N TYR A 22 5.90 12.62 -16.17
CA TYR A 22 6.46 13.24 -14.97
C TYR A 22 6.22 14.74 -14.98
N HIS A 23 6.49 15.42 -16.09
CA HIS A 23 6.36 16.88 -16.18
C HIS A 23 4.90 17.33 -16.02
N GLU A 24 3.94 16.56 -16.57
CA GLU A 24 2.52 16.82 -16.39
C GLU A 24 2.10 16.67 -14.92
N ILE A 25 2.44 15.51 -14.31
CA ILE A 25 2.09 15.22 -12.92
C ILE A 25 2.75 16.22 -11.96
N ALA A 26 4.03 16.52 -12.19
CA ALA A 26 4.80 17.44 -11.36
C ALA A 26 4.31 18.89 -11.46
N SER A 27 3.77 19.30 -12.60
CA SER A 27 3.20 20.64 -12.78
C SER A 27 1.79 20.77 -12.22
N ASN A 28 0.94 19.76 -12.42
CA ASN A 28 -0.50 19.87 -12.18
C ASN A 28 -0.92 19.34 -10.80
N GLU A 29 -0.52 18.11 -10.47
CA GLU A 29 -0.87 17.43 -9.22
C GLU A 29 0.17 17.64 -8.12
N GLY A 30 1.45 17.73 -8.48
CA GLY A 30 2.58 17.90 -7.55
C GLY A 30 2.39 19.01 -6.51
N PRO A 31 2.09 20.26 -6.92
CA PRO A 31 1.90 21.36 -5.98
C PRO A 31 0.69 21.15 -5.06
N LYS A 32 -0.37 20.52 -5.58
CA LYS A 32 -1.59 20.21 -4.80
C LYS A 32 -1.32 19.14 -3.75
N MET A 33 -0.66 18.04 -4.15
CA MET A 33 -0.24 16.97 -3.24
C MET A 33 0.66 17.51 -2.13
N GLN A 34 1.65 18.32 -2.49
CA GLN A 34 2.59 18.92 -1.54
C GLN A 34 1.86 19.82 -0.54
N LYS A 35 1.00 20.72 -1.02
CA LYS A 35 0.21 21.62 -0.16
C LYS A 35 -0.67 20.86 0.83
N ILE A 36 -1.34 19.79 0.38
CA ILE A 36 -2.19 18.96 1.25
C ILE A 36 -1.32 18.21 2.27
N ASN A 37 -0.21 17.59 1.84
CA ASN A 37 0.70 16.87 2.74
C ASN A 37 1.32 17.79 3.80
N ASP A 38 1.69 19.02 3.46
CA ASP A 38 2.21 20.00 4.41
C ASP A 38 1.13 20.44 5.40
N SER A 39 -0.11 20.61 4.91
CA SER A 39 -1.26 20.90 5.76
C SER A 39 -1.55 19.77 6.75
N ILE A 40 -1.54 18.51 6.29
CA ILE A 40 -1.65 17.33 7.16
C ILE A 40 -0.54 17.37 8.21
N THR A 41 0.72 17.52 7.78
CA THR A 41 1.89 17.50 8.68
C THR A 41 1.79 18.57 9.77
N SER A 42 1.40 19.79 9.41
CA SER A 42 1.18 20.89 10.36
C SER A 42 0.06 20.56 11.35
N LEU A 43 -1.09 20.07 10.87
CA LEU A 43 -2.23 19.73 11.71
C LEU A 43 -1.94 18.56 12.65
N LEU A 44 -1.09 17.60 12.27
CA LEU A 44 -0.69 16.49 13.15
C LEU A 44 -0.04 16.98 14.45
N THR A 45 0.68 18.10 14.43
CA THR A 45 1.22 18.70 15.67
C THR A 45 0.11 19.21 16.61
N GLN A 46 -1.01 19.66 16.05
CA GLN A 46 -2.19 20.09 16.81
C GLN A 46 -2.99 18.89 17.31
N VAL A 47 -3.04 17.80 16.53
CA VAL A 47 -3.62 16.51 16.98
C VAL A 47 -2.89 15.97 18.21
N GLN A 48 -1.55 16.06 18.25
CA GLN A 48 -0.77 15.68 19.43
C GLN A 48 -1.13 16.53 20.66
N LYS A 49 -1.46 17.82 20.45
CA LYS A 49 -2.00 18.72 21.48
C LYS A 49 -3.49 18.49 21.77
N ARG A 50 -4.07 17.46 21.16
CA ARG A 50 -5.44 16.98 21.34
C ARG A 50 -6.51 17.93 20.83
N ASP A 51 -6.20 18.65 19.76
CA ASP A 51 -7.19 19.38 18.97
C ASP A 51 -8.00 18.40 18.10
N THR A 52 -9.30 18.28 18.39
CA THR A 52 -10.22 17.39 17.67
C THR A 52 -10.60 17.93 16.29
N ARG A 53 -10.66 19.26 16.11
CA ARG A 53 -10.94 19.90 14.81
C ARG A 53 -9.77 19.69 13.87
N ALA A 54 -8.55 19.78 14.39
CA ALA A 54 -7.36 19.43 13.62
C ALA A 54 -7.38 17.96 13.18
N ALA A 55 -7.82 17.04 14.05
CA ALA A 55 -7.95 15.62 13.71
C ALA A 55 -9.00 15.38 12.63
N GLU A 56 -10.19 15.99 12.73
CA GLU A 56 -11.21 15.93 11.69
C GLU A 56 -10.68 16.41 10.35
N LYS A 57 -9.95 17.54 10.36
CA LYS A 57 -9.36 18.09 9.14
C LYS A 57 -8.27 17.19 8.56
N VAL A 58 -7.47 16.53 9.39
CA VAL A 58 -6.50 15.52 8.94
C VAL A 58 -7.23 14.38 8.22
N VAL A 59 -8.31 13.83 8.79
CA VAL A 59 -9.07 12.74 8.15
C VAL A 59 -9.64 13.17 6.79
N GLN A 60 -10.14 14.40 6.69
CA GLN A 60 -10.60 14.98 5.42
C GLN A 60 -9.45 15.07 4.40
N LEU A 61 -8.35 15.72 4.77
CA LEU A 61 -7.22 15.96 3.87
C LEU A 61 -6.51 14.66 3.45
N SER A 62 -6.45 13.66 4.33
CA SER A 62 -5.99 12.31 3.99
C SER A 62 -6.80 11.70 2.85
N SER A 63 -8.12 11.89 2.86
CA SER A 63 -9.01 11.41 1.80
C SER A 63 -8.77 12.20 0.50
N GLU A 64 -8.68 13.53 0.58
CA GLU A 64 -8.41 14.39 -0.58
C GLU A 64 -7.07 14.06 -1.24
N LEU A 65 -6.00 13.87 -0.45
CA LEU A 65 -4.69 13.48 -0.97
C LEU A 65 -4.75 12.12 -1.68
N ALA A 66 -5.44 11.15 -1.08
CA ALA A 66 -5.61 9.82 -1.65
C ALA A 66 -6.33 9.87 -3.02
N GLU A 67 -7.36 10.71 -3.18
CA GLU A 67 -8.04 10.87 -4.47
C GLU A 67 -7.15 11.49 -5.56
N ILE A 68 -6.20 12.36 -5.21
CA ILE A 68 -5.22 12.82 -6.22
C ILE A 68 -4.34 11.65 -6.67
N TYR A 69 -3.85 10.83 -5.74
CA TYR A 69 -3.10 9.62 -6.09
C TYR A 69 -3.92 8.63 -6.92
N TYR A 70 -5.23 8.49 -6.66
CA TYR A 70 -6.14 7.65 -7.45
C TYR A 70 -6.10 8.02 -8.93
N GLY A 71 -6.13 9.32 -9.25
CA GLY A 71 -6.07 9.81 -10.63
C GLY A 71 -4.68 9.78 -11.27
N VAL A 72 -3.61 9.59 -10.49
CA VAL A 72 -2.22 9.61 -10.96
C VAL A 72 -1.65 8.21 -11.17
N LEU A 73 -1.92 7.29 -10.24
CA LEU A 73 -1.33 5.94 -10.21
C LEU A 73 -1.47 5.13 -11.52
N PRO A 74 -2.63 5.10 -12.21
CA PRO A 74 -2.78 4.31 -13.42
C PRO A 74 -2.22 4.95 -14.70
N ARG A 75 -1.81 6.24 -14.68
CA ARG A 75 -1.43 6.99 -15.90
C ARG A 75 -0.22 6.38 -16.61
N ASP A 76 0.82 6.04 -15.86
CA ASP A 76 2.01 5.35 -16.35
C ASP A 76 2.57 4.45 -15.24
N ILE A 77 2.27 3.16 -15.34
CA ILE A 77 2.63 2.21 -14.29
C ILE A 77 4.15 2.03 -14.14
N PHE A 78 4.93 2.24 -15.19
CA PHE A 78 6.39 2.13 -15.10
C PHE A 78 6.94 3.30 -14.29
N PHE A 79 6.50 4.50 -14.61
CA PHE A 79 6.85 5.70 -13.84
C PHE A 79 6.40 5.58 -12.39
N THR A 80 5.10 5.34 -12.14
CA THR A 80 4.54 5.40 -10.79
C THR A 80 5.11 4.32 -9.87
N PHE A 81 5.36 3.12 -10.40
CA PHE A 81 6.02 2.04 -9.66
C PHE A 81 7.50 2.33 -9.37
N SER A 82 8.23 2.89 -10.34
CA SER A 82 9.66 3.22 -10.21
C SER A 82 9.87 4.37 -9.22
N MET A 83 8.97 5.35 -9.21
CA MET A 83 8.95 6.44 -8.24
C MET A 83 8.33 6.04 -6.89
N ASN A 84 7.89 4.79 -6.75
CA ASN A 84 7.33 4.24 -5.53
C ASN A 84 6.15 5.07 -4.99
N LEU A 85 5.28 5.54 -5.89
CA LEU A 85 4.17 6.43 -5.51
C LEU A 85 3.17 5.74 -4.59
N GLU A 86 3.04 4.41 -4.63
CA GLU A 86 2.22 3.64 -3.70
C GLU A 86 2.69 3.83 -2.25
N GLN A 87 4.01 3.83 -2.05
CA GLN A 87 4.61 4.05 -0.75
C GLN A 87 4.44 5.50 -0.27
N HIS A 88 4.52 6.47 -1.19
CA HIS A 88 4.31 7.88 -0.87
C HIS A 88 2.86 8.14 -0.45
N LEU A 89 1.90 7.63 -1.21
CA LEU A 89 0.47 7.61 -0.87
C LEU A 89 0.26 7.03 0.53
N TRP A 90 0.75 5.81 0.79
CA TRP A 90 0.61 5.16 2.08
C TRP A 90 1.18 6.03 3.22
N LYS A 91 2.42 6.51 3.06
CA LYS A 91 3.12 7.28 4.10
C LYS A 91 2.43 8.61 4.41
N GLN A 92 2.03 9.35 3.38
CA GLN A 92 1.53 10.71 3.51
C GLN A 92 0.05 10.73 3.91
N ALA A 93 -0.80 9.94 3.25
CA ALA A 93 -2.24 9.98 3.47
C ALA A 93 -2.68 9.17 4.70
N PHE A 94 -1.99 8.06 5.03
CA PHE A 94 -2.50 7.12 6.02
C PHE A 94 -1.54 6.85 7.17
N TYR A 95 -0.33 6.34 6.90
CA TYR A 95 0.58 5.87 7.95
C TYR A 95 0.97 6.95 8.96
N LYS A 96 1.44 8.12 8.50
CA LYS A 96 1.80 9.25 9.39
C LYS A 96 0.60 9.68 10.27
N PRO A 97 -0.59 9.96 9.71
CA PRO A 97 -1.78 10.19 10.51
C PRO A 97 -2.09 9.07 11.51
N ILE A 98 -2.11 7.81 11.07
CA ILE A 98 -2.41 6.65 11.93
C ILE A 98 -1.48 6.58 13.14
N GLU A 99 -0.16 6.75 12.95
CA GLU A 99 0.81 6.70 14.05
C GLU A 99 0.61 7.84 15.06
N VAL A 100 0.27 9.06 14.60
CA VAL A 100 -0.07 10.17 15.50
C VAL A 100 -1.39 9.91 16.24
N PHE A 101 -2.42 9.41 15.55
CA PHE A 101 -3.68 9.03 16.19
C PHE A 101 -3.46 7.94 17.26
N LYS A 102 -2.65 6.92 16.99
CA LYS A 102 -2.26 5.89 17.97
C LYS A 102 -1.68 6.49 19.25
N SER A 103 -0.83 7.50 19.11
CA SER A 103 -0.20 8.16 20.28
C SER A 103 -1.20 8.87 21.19
N VAL A 104 -2.32 9.35 20.64
CA VAL A 104 -3.35 10.06 21.41
C VAL A 104 -4.49 9.15 21.87
N VAL A 105 -4.84 8.08 21.16
CA VAL A 105 -5.94 7.19 21.58
C VAL A 105 -5.58 6.31 22.77
N ASN A 106 -4.30 5.99 22.97
CA ASN A 106 -3.83 5.13 24.07
C ASN A 106 -3.69 5.87 25.42
N SER A 107 -4.21 7.10 25.52
CA SER A 107 -4.13 7.93 26.72
C SER A 107 -5.43 7.83 27.56
N PRO A 108 -5.37 7.93 28.91
CA PRO A 108 -6.54 7.80 29.79
C PRO A 108 -7.51 9.00 29.77
N LYS A 109 -7.33 9.99 28.89
CA LYS A 109 -8.17 11.20 28.84
C LYS A 109 -9.50 10.94 28.12
N GLU A 110 -10.54 11.68 28.49
CA GLU A 110 -11.90 11.54 27.94
C GLU A 110 -11.98 11.80 26.43
N SER A 111 -11.18 12.74 25.91
CA SER A 111 -11.05 13.02 24.47
C SER A 111 -10.60 11.82 23.64
N SER A 112 -9.98 10.80 24.25
CA SER A 112 -9.51 9.59 23.57
C SER A 112 -10.62 8.84 22.84
N LYS A 113 -11.88 8.90 23.33
CA LYS A 113 -13.03 8.29 22.65
C LYS A 113 -13.28 8.95 21.28
N THR A 114 -13.25 10.28 21.22
CA THR A 114 -13.39 11.04 19.97
C THR A 114 -12.26 10.73 18.99
N PHE A 115 -11.01 10.72 19.46
CA PHE A 115 -9.86 10.35 18.61
C PHE A 115 -9.95 8.91 18.10
N ARG A 116 -10.45 7.98 18.92
CA ARG A 116 -10.67 6.58 18.51
C ARG A 116 -11.72 6.51 17.40
N GLY A 117 -12.84 7.23 17.54
CA GLY A 117 -13.86 7.35 16.51
C GLY A 117 -13.32 7.92 15.20
N LEU A 118 -12.56 9.01 15.26
CA LEU A 118 -11.94 9.61 14.07
C LEU A 118 -10.87 8.70 13.43
N MET A 119 -10.10 7.96 14.24
CA MET A 119 -9.16 6.96 13.75
C MET A 119 -9.89 5.85 12.98
N LEU A 120 -11.02 5.35 13.49
CA LEU A 120 -11.84 4.37 12.78
C LEU A 120 -12.41 4.92 11.47
N VAL A 121 -12.82 6.19 11.43
CA VAL A 121 -13.25 6.83 10.18
C VAL A 121 -12.10 6.87 9.16
N LEU A 122 -10.90 7.27 9.58
CA LEU A 122 -9.71 7.27 8.71
C LEU A 122 -9.42 5.87 8.15
N LEU A 123 -9.43 4.85 9.01
CA LEU A 123 -9.16 3.47 8.63
C LEU A 123 -10.21 2.94 7.64
N ASN A 124 -11.50 3.13 7.91
CA ASN A 124 -12.57 2.69 7.03
C ASN A 124 -12.54 3.40 5.66
N LYS A 125 -12.26 4.72 5.64
CA LYS A 125 -12.06 5.46 4.39
C LYS A 125 -10.87 4.93 3.60
N GLY A 126 -9.75 4.64 4.27
CA GLY A 126 -8.57 4.04 3.65
C GLY A 126 -8.86 2.66 3.06
N ILE A 127 -9.58 1.79 3.79
CA ILE A 127 -9.95 0.44 3.32
C ILE A 127 -10.79 0.55 2.04
N ALA A 128 -11.87 1.35 2.07
CA ALA A 128 -12.72 1.56 0.91
C ALA A 128 -11.97 2.18 -0.27
N PHE A 129 -11.02 3.08 0.01
CA PHE A 129 -10.16 3.67 -1.02
C PHE A 129 -9.26 2.62 -1.70
N TYR A 130 -8.53 1.80 -0.93
CA TYR A 130 -7.62 0.81 -1.52
C TYR A 130 -8.38 -0.30 -2.24
N GLU A 131 -9.57 -0.68 -1.78
CA GLU A 131 -10.43 -1.63 -2.48
C GLU A 131 -10.87 -1.07 -3.86
N ARG A 132 -11.28 0.21 -3.92
CA ARG A 132 -11.56 0.88 -5.20
C ARG A 132 -10.32 1.03 -6.08
N LEU A 133 -9.16 1.32 -5.50
CA LEU A 133 -7.90 1.51 -6.24
C LEU A 133 -7.45 0.20 -6.89
N ILE A 134 -7.59 -0.92 -6.20
CA ILE A 134 -7.30 -2.25 -6.77
C ILE A 134 -8.26 -2.52 -7.93
N GLY A 135 -9.56 -2.26 -7.78
CA GLY A 135 -10.53 -2.38 -8.89
C GLY A 135 -10.24 -1.45 -10.07
N LEU A 136 -9.67 -0.27 -9.82
CA LEU A 136 -9.20 0.63 -10.88
C LEU A 136 -8.04 0.00 -11.67
N TYR A 137 -7.12 -0.68 -11.00
CA TYR A 137 -6.01 -1.38 -11.65
C TYR A 137 -6.51 -2.55 -12.51
N GLU A 138 -7.51 -3.30 -12.03
CA GLU A 138 -8.14 -4.36 -12.82
C GLU A 138 -8.74 -3.80 -14.12
N LYS A 139 -9.42 -2.65 -14.04
CA LYS A 139 -10.10 -2.02 -15.17
C LYS A 139 -9.19 -1.25 -16.13
N GLU A 140 -8.28 -0.42 -15.63
CA GLU A 140 -7.48 0.51 -16.45
C GLU A 140 -6.14 -0.09 -16.89
N LEU A 141 -5.63 -1.09 -16.17
CA LEU A 141 -4.35 -1.74 -16.45
C LEU A 141 -4.51 -3.21 -16.87
N ASN A 142 -5.75 -3.70 -17.03
CA ASN A 142 -6.09 -5.07 -17.39
C ASN A 142 -5.39 -6.10 -16.49
N VAL A 143 -5.39 -5.84 -15.18
CA VAL A 143 -4.87 -6.78 -14.17
C VAL A 143 -5.95 -7.79 -13.83
N ASP A 144 -5.71 -9.06 -14.12
CA ASP A 144 -6.55 -10.16 -13.63
C ASP A 144 -5.97 -10.68 -12.31
N MET A 145 -6.55 -10.25 -11.20
CA MET A 145 -6.05 -10.58 -9.86
C MET A 145 -6.18 -12.07 -9.54
N GLU A 146 -7.25 -12.74 -10.01
CA GLU A 146 -7.44 -14.16 -9.77
C GLU A 146 -6.41 -14.98 -10.54
N LYS A 147 -6.26 -14.71 -11.84
CA LYS A 147 -5.26 -15.39 -12.67
C LYS A 147 -3.84 -15.12 -12.18
N ALA A 148 -3.53 -13.89 -11.75
CA ALA A 148 -2.23 -13.55 -11.20
C ALA A 148 -1.93 -14.31 -9.88
N MET A 149 -2.95 -14.62 -9.07
CA MET A 149 -2.79 -15.40 -7.84
C MET A 149 -2.73 -16.91 -8.07
N LEU A 150 -3.39 -17.42 -9.12
CA LEU A 150 -3.40 -18.85 -9.48
C LEU A 150 -2.09 -19.29 -10.13
N VAL A 151 -1.37 -18.37 -10.76
CA VAL A 151 -0.07 -18.68 -11.35
C VAL A 151 1.06 -17.79 -10.85
N PRO A 152 1.42 -17.91 -9.55
CA PRO A 152 2.61 -17.23 -9.03
C PRO A 152 3.84 -17.56 -9.89
N SER A 153 3.91 -18.79 -10.41
CA SER A 153 5.00 -19.39 -11.18
C SER A 153 5.21 -18.88 -12.61
N ILE A 154 4.24 -18.27 -13.30
CA ILE A 154 4.41 -17.80 -14.71
C ILE A 154 5.12 -16.43 -14.79
N LEU A 155 5.28 -15.75 -13.64
CA LEU A 155 6.01 -14.48 -13.57
C LEU A 155 7.41 -14.62 -12.96
N HIS A 156 7.79 -15.84 -12.57
CA HIS A 156 9.15 -16.15 -12.16
C HIS A 156 10.03 -16.31 -13.41
N GLU A 157 11.27 -15.85 -13.25
CA GLU A 157 12.30 -15.77 -14.27
C GLU A 157 12.39 -17.04 -15.12
N ASP A 158 12.63 -16.84 -16.41
CA ASP A 158 12.87 -17.87 -17.43
C ASP A 158 11.66 -18.72 -17.81
N ASP A 159 10.83 -18.14 -18.67
CA ASP A 159 10.03 -18.89 -19.64
C ASP A 159 11.01 -19.52 -20.66
N PHE A 160 11.75 -20.54 -20.21
CA PHE A 160 12.75 -21.31 -20.96
C PHE A 160 12.19 -21.94 -22.26
N TRP A 161 10.86 -21.91 -22.45
CA TRP A 161 10.18 -22.39 -23.64
C TRP A 161 9.39 -21.35 -24.45
N SER A 162 9.47 -20.04 -24.12
CA SER A 162 8.69 -19.00 -24.82
C SER A 162 9.47 -18.25 -25.91
N VAL A 163 10.63 -18.76 -26.31
CA VAL A 163 11.36 -18.26 -27.48
C VAL A 163 10.70 -18.80 -28.76
N SER A 164 9.52 -18.27 -29.10
CA SER A 164 8.97 -18.35 -30.45
C SER A 164 7.92 -17.26 -30.67
N SER A 165 8.39 -16.14 -31.22
CA SER A 165 7.62 -15.16 -32.02
C SER A 165 6.40 -14.51 -31.36
N PHE A 166 6.62 -13.42 -30.64
CA PHE A 166 5.58 -12.41 -30.41
C PHE A 166 6.07 -11.02 -30.80
N SER A 167 5.20 -10.26 -31.46
CA SER A 167 5.42 -8.87 -31.86
C SER A 167 5.77 -7.98 -30.67
N ASN A 168 6.68 -7.00 -30.86
CA ASN A 168 7.15 -6.04 -29.84
C ASN A 168 6.06 -5.37 -28.99
N SER A 169 4.81 -5.29 -29.45
CA SER A 169 3.67 -4.73 -28.72
C SER A 169 3.08 -5.66 -27.64
N ALA A 170 3.08 -6.98 -27.88
CA ALA A 170 2.54 -7.97 -26.94
C ALA A 170 3.46 -8.14 -25.72
N GLU A 171 4.77 -8.12 -25.94
CA GLU A 171 5.80 -8.19 -24.89
C GLU A 171 5.76 -6.96 -23.96
N GLN A 172 5.59 -5.77 -24.53
CA GLN A 172 5.43 -4.53 -23.75
C GLN A 172 4.15 -4.53 -22.92
N SER A 173 3.03 -5.02 -23.47
CA SER A 173 1.76 -5.16 -22.74
C SER A 173 1.90 -6.14 -21.56
N ALA A 174 2.54 -7.29 -21.77
CA ALA A 174 2.80 -8.26 -20.72
C ALA A 174 3.70 -7.67 -19.61
N THR A 175 4.71 -6.88 -19.98
CA THR A 175 5.60 -6.21 -19.02
C THR A 175 4.83 -5.16 -18.20
N LYS A 176 3.97 -4.37 -18.84
CA LYS A 176 3.10 -3.39 -18.17
C LYS A 176 2.19 -4.07 -17.14
N GLN A 177 1.55 -5.17 -17.51
CA GLN A 177 0.71 -5.97 -16.61
C GLN A 177 1.51 -6.55 -15.43
N ARG A 178 2.72 -7.05 -15.66
CA ARG A 178 3.61 -7.54 -14.60
C ARG A 178 3.94 -6.46 -13.57
N VAL A 179 4.25 -5.24 -14.01
CA VAL A 179 4.51 -4.11 -13.10
C VAL A 179 3.24 -3.70 -12.35
N ALA A 180 2.09 -3.68 -13.04
CA ALA A 180 0.80 -3.42 -12.41
C ALA A 180 0.46 -4.44 -11.32
N VAL A 181 0.71 -5.73 -11.54
CA VAL A 181 0.55 -6.80 -10.54
C VAL A 181 1.45 -6.56 -9.31
N LYS A 182 2.72 -6.19 -9.52
CA LYS A 182 3.63 -5.85 -8.41
C LYS A 182 3.15 -4.61 -7.64
N SER A 183 2.60 -3.61 -8.32
CA SER A 183 2.00 -2.43 -7.72
C SER A 183 0.75 -2.80 -6.90
N CYS A 184 -0.14 -3.66 -7.42
CA CYS A 184 -1.27 -4.23 -6.66
C CYS A 184 -0.81 -4.97 -5.40
N SER A 185 0.32 -5.69 -5.45
CA SER A 185 0.90 -6.32 -4.26
C SER A 185 1.24 -5.27 -3.19
N ARG A 186 1.81 -4.11 -3.54
CA ARG A 186 2.06 -2.99 -2.60
C ARG A 186 0.76 -2.41 -2.04
N HIS A 187 -0.28 -2.24 -2.86
CA HIS A 187 -1.59 -1.78 -2.39
C HIS A 187 -2.24 -2.75 -1.40
N LEU A 188 -2.11 -4.06 -1.63
CA LEU A 188 -2.60 -5.10 -0.71
C LEU A 188 -1.88 -5.08 0.64
N ILE A 189 -0.58 -4.74 0.68
CA ILE A 189 0.13 -4.53 1.95
C ILE A 189 -0.52 -3.40 2.74
N SER A 190 -0.69 -2.22 2.13
CA SER A 190 -1.31 -1.07 2.80
C SER A 190 -2.74 -1.37 3.25
N LEU A 191 -3.52 -2.09 2.42
CA LEU A 191 -4.87 -2.55 2.78
C LEU A 191 -4.84 -3.52 3.97
N GLY A 192 -3.88 -4.45 4.00
CA GLY A 192 -3.68 -5.37 5.11
C GLY A 192 -3.31 -4.63 6.40
N ASP A 193 -2.45 -3.60 6.32
CA ASP A 193 -2.07 -2.76 7.45
C ASP A 193 -3.29 -2.03 8.01
N LEU A 194 -4.11 -1.43 7.15
CA LEU A 194 -5.36 -0.76 7.55
C LEU A 194 -6.32 -1.72 8.26
N LYS A 195 -6.52 -2.93 7.72
CA LYS A 195 -7.34 -3.98 8.34
C LYS A 195 -6.80 -4.39 9.70
N ARG A 196 -5.48 -4.56 9.84
CA ARG A 196 -4.83 -4.86 11.13
C ARG A 196 -5.02 -3.73 12.14
N TYR A 197 -4.76 -2.49 11.75
CA TYR A 197 -4.95 -1.34 12.64
C TYR A 197 -6.42 -1.19 13.05
N LYS A 198 -7.38 -1.48 12.16
CA LYS A 198 -8.80 -1.50 12.49
C LYS A 198 -9.12 -2.54 13.55
N THR A 199 -8.71 -3.80 13.37
CA THR A 199 -8.87 -4.87 14.38
C THR A 199 -8.32 -4.44 15.74
N LEU A 200 -7.11 -3.85 15.76
CA LEU A 200 -6.48 -3.35 17.00
C LEU A 200 -7.30 -2.23 17.66
N VAL A 201 -7.81 -1.27 16.88
CA VAL A 201 -8.62 -0.14 17.36
C VAL A 201 -10.05 -0.56 17.68
N GLU A 202 -10.52 -1.71 17.22
CA GLU A 202 -11.80 -2.29 17.67
C GLU A 202 -11.61 -3.11 18.96
N GLY A 203 -10.35 -3.43 19.32
CA GLY A 203 -10.05 -4.33 20.44
C GLY A 203 -10.40 -5.78 20.13
N SER A 204 -10.49 -6.14 18.85
CA SER A 204 -10.73 -7.50 18.39
C SER A 204 -9.42 -8.26 18.28
N GLU A 205 -9.51 -9.59 18.37
CA GLU A 205 -8.38 -10.51 18.18
C GLU A 205 -8.44 -11.20 16.80
N ASP A 206 -9.49 -10.93 16.02
CA ASP A 206 -9.67 -11.48 14.68
C ASP A 206 -8.89 -10.67 13.62
N TYR A 207 -7.69 -11.13 13.33
CA TYR A 207 -6.83 -10.60 12.28
C TYR A 207 -6.97 -11.36 10.95
N GLN A 208 -8.00 -12.20 10.76
CA GLN A 208 -8.19 -13.02 9.55
C GLN A 208 -8.22 -12.16 8.28
N HIS A 209 -8.92 -11.03 8.31
CA HIS A 209 -9.03 -10.12 7.17
C HIS A 209 -7.67 -9.53 6.75
N ALA A 210 -6.83 -9.15 7.72
CA ALA A 210 -5.47 -8.68 7.44
C ALA A 210 -4.61 -9.83 6.90
N ARG A 211 -4.66 -11.01 7.53
CA ARG A 211 -3.93 -12.22 7.11
C ARG A 211 -4.23 -12.58 5.65
N ILE A 212 -5.51 -12.73 5.28
CA ILE A 212 -5.91 -13.07 3.91
C ILE A 212 -5.41 -12.01 2.92
N THR A 213 -5.47 -10.74 3.29
CA THR A 213 -5.00 -9.65 2.41
C THR A 213 -3.48 -9.73 2.18
N TYR A 214 -2.68 -10.02 3.21
CA TYR A 214 -1.23 -10.24 3.05
C TYR A 214 -0.90 -11.51 2.27
N MET A 215 -1.68 -12.60 2.43
CA MET A 215 -1.52 -13.80 1.62
C MET A 215 -1.76 -13.51 0.13
N ARG A 216 -2.79 -12.72 -0.20
CA ARG A 216 -3.02 -12.25 -1.57
C ARG A 216 -1.83 -11.45 -2.11
N SER A 217 -1.24 -10.56 -1.30
CA SER A 217 -0.03 -9.82 -1.69
C SER A 217 1.16 -10.77 -2.00
N ALA A 218 1.35 -11.80 -1.16
CA ALA A 218 2.39 -12.81 -1.36
C ALA A 218 2.19 -13.63 -2.64
N LEU A 219 0.94 -13.96 -2.99
CA LEU A 219 0.64 -14.66 -4.24
C LEU A 219 0.94 -13.80 -5.48
N LEU A 220 0.70 -12.49 -5.41
CA LEU A 220 1.00 -11.58 -6.54
C LEU A 220 2.49 -11.30 -6.71
N TRP A 221 3.27 -11.27 -5.62
CA TRP A 221 4.70 -11.03 -5.68
C TRP A 221 5.47 -11.83 -4.62
N PRO A 222 5.68 -13.14 -4.86
CA PRO A 222 6.32 -14.05 -3.88
C PRO A 222 7.77 -13.68 -3.54
N ALA A 223 8.47 -12.98 -4.43
CA ALA A 223 9.83 -12.53 -4.18
C ALA A 223 9.92 -11.36 -3.18
N SER A 224 8.80 -10.74 -2.81
CA SER A 224 8.77 -9.63 -1.86
C SER A 224 8.79 -10.14 -0.42
N GLY A 225 9.89 -9.94 0.30
CA GLY A 225 9.98 -10.27 1.73
C GLY A 225 8.97 -9.53 2.63
N HIS A 226 8.41 -8.41 2.14
CA HIS A 226 7.56 -7.53 2.94
C HIS A 226 6.23 -8.20 3.37
N CYS A 227 5.58 -8.97 2.49
CA CYS A 227 4.32 -9.64 2.83
C CYS A 227 4.51 -10.71 3.91
N TYR A 228 5.61 -11.46 3.87
CA TYR A 228 5.95 -12.47 4.87
C TYR A 228 6.26 -11.85 6.23
N ASN A 229 6.96 -10.71 6.26
CA ASN A 229 7.16 -9.94 7.48
C ASN A 229 5.83 -9.52 8.11
N GLN A 230 4.87 -9.02 7.31
CA GLN A 230 3.55 -8.64 7.83
C GLN A 230 2.73 -9.86 8.29
N LEU A 231 2.84 -10.99 7.60
CA LEU A 231 2.22 -12.26 8.04
C LEU A 231 2.77 -12.73 9.38
N ALA A 232 4.09 -12.61 9.59
CA ALA A 232 4.72 -12.93 10.88
C ALA A 232 4.22 -12.01 12.00
N VAL A 233 4.05 -10.71 11.73
CA VAL A 233 3.47 -9.77 12.70
C VAL A 233 2.03 -10.17 13.07
N VAL A 234 1.19 -10.54 12.08
CA VAL A 234 -0.17 -11.00 12.36
C VAL A 234 -0.16 -12.29 13.18
N ALA A 235 0.70 -13.25 12.84
CA ALA A 235 0.83 -14.49 13.60
C ALA A 235 1.21 -14.22 15.06
N TYR A 236 2.18 -13.32 15.30
CA TYR A 236 2.58 -12.91 16.64
C TYR A 236 1.42 -12.34 17.46
N PHE A 237 0.63 -11.42 16.87
CA PHE A 237 -0.56 -10.90 17.55
C PHE A 237 -1.54 -12.03 17.88
N SER A 238 -1.87 -12.89 16.92
CA SER A 238 -2.79 -14.02 17.16
C SER A 238 -2.30 -15.00 18.24
N THR A 239 -0.99 -15.24 18.35
CA THR A 239 -0.42 -16.14 19.37
C THR A 239 -0.52 -15.59 20.79
N ILE A 240 -0.24 -14.29 21.00
CA ILE A 240 -0.37 -13.66 22.33
C ILE A 240 -1.77 -13.84 22.89
N TYR A 241 -2.79 -13.65 22.05
CA TYR A 241 -4.19 -13.76 22.48
C TYR A 241 -4.61 -15.21 22.77
N CYS A 242 -4.14 -16.19 21.99
CA CYS A 242 -4.35 -17.60 22.29
C CYS A 242 -3.75 -18.03 23.65
N CYS A 243 -2.56 -17.52 24.01
CA CYS A 243 -1.94 -17.83 25.30
C CYS A 243 -2.76 -17.27 26.47
N HIS A 244 -3.26 -16.03 26.38
CA HIS A 244 -4.11 -15.45 27.41
C HIS A 244 -5.44 -16.21 27.58
N TYR A 245 -6.03 -16.72 26.50
CA TYR A 245 -7.26 -17.51 26.57
C TYR A 245 -7.01 -18.89 27.20
N ALA A 246 -5.89 -19.55 26.87
CA ALA A 246 -5.50 -20.81 27.49
C ALA A 246 -5.23 -20.67 28.99
N ASP A 247 -4.56 -19.58 29.40
CA ASP A 247 -4.30 -19.27 30.81
C ASP A 247 -5.60 -18.93 31.57
N TYR A 248 -6.52 -18.19 30.95
CA TYR A 248 -7.83 -17.88 31.55
C TYR A 248 -8.71 -19.12 31.75
N GLN A 249 -8.70 -20.05 30.79
CA GLN A 249 -9.41 -21.33 30.90
C GLN A 249 -8.74 -22.26 31.94
N ALA A 250 -7.41 -22.26 32.03
CA ALA A 250 -6.67 -23.01 33.05
C ALA A 250 -6.89 -22.47 34.47
N TYR A 251 -7.15 -21.17 34.62
CA TYR A 251 -7.38 -20.52 35.91
C TYR A 251 -8.83 -20.65 36.41
N ASN A 252 -9.82 -20.61 35.51
CA ASN A 252 -11.25 -20.70 35.86
C ASN A 252 -11.84 -22.11 35.74
N GLY A 253 -11.03 -23.09 35.32
CA GLY A 253 -11.38 -24.51 35.27
C GLY A 253 -10.96 -25.32 36.51
N ARG A 254 -10.66 -24.67 37.65
CA ARG A 254 -10.39 -25.31 38.94
C ARG A 254 -11.41 -24.93 40.00
#